data_AF-A0A0J9X876-F1
#
_entry.id   AF-A0A0J9X876-F1
#
_cell.length_a   1.000
_cell.length_b   1.000
_cell.length_c   1.000
_cell.angle_alpha   90.00
_cell.angle_beta   90.00
_cell.angle_gamma   90.00
#
_symmetry.space_group_name_H-M   'P 1'
#
loop_
_entity.id
_entity.type
_entity.pdbx_description
1 polymer ?
#
loop_
_entity_poly.entity_id
_entity_poly.type
_entity_poly.pdbx_seq_one_letter_code
_entity_poly.pdbx_strand_id
1 'polypeptide(L)'
;MSLRIASRSLVSVGRPALVRPVVGIPTIARAYSSQPDPQAKASSILSALPGSTIVSKTGILATATAAGIYTISNGLYVVNAETCIAGVFGVLVLLASKTVAPAYKEWADTYISNVKKVLNQARETHTLAVKERIESVSLAKDVVPITQSLFAVSKETAELEAEAFVLKQKVDFAAEAKSVLDSWVRYEAQVRKREQQALAESVIAKVNEQLKDSQFQDKILAQAVTEVETIFSKA
;
A
#
# COMPACT_ATOMS: atom_id res chain seq x y z
N MET A 1 -44.77 -11.36 6.96
CA MET A 1 -46.18 -11.54 7.35
C MET A 1 -46.58 -12.96 6.98
N SER A 2 -46.46 -13.90 7.92
CA SER A 2 -46.99 -15.26 7.84
C SER A 2 -47.09 -15.81 9.27
N LEU A 3 -48.31 -15.71 9.80
CA LEU A 3 -48.80 -16.29 11.05
C LEU A 3 -49.10 -17.78 10.82
N ARG A 4 -48.72 -18.68 11.74
CA ARG A 4 -49.47 -19.88 12.21
C ARG A 4 -48.80 -20.36 13.52
N ILE A 5 -49.35 -20.06 14.70
CA ILE A 5 -50.32 -20.87 15.46
C ILE A 5 -49.84 -22.31 15.70
N ALA A 6 -49.45 -22.61 16.95
CA ALA A 6 -49.52 -23.96 17.52
C ALA A 6 -49.95 -23.88 19.00
N SER A 7 -51.21 -24.27 19.17
CA SER A 7 -51.92 -24.83 20.33
C SER A 7 -51.19 -25.25 21.60
N ARG A 8 -51.83 -24.86 22.72
CA ARG A 8 -51.81 -25.38 24.10
C ARG A 8 -51.67 -26.90 24.25
N SER A 9 -50.99 -27.36 25.30
CA SER A 9 -51.59 -28.12 26.43
C SER A 9 -50.56 -28.36 27.56
N LEU A 10 -51.08 -28.73 28.73
CA LEU A 10 -50.52 -28.55 30.07
C LEU A 10 -49.72 -29.76 30.61
N VAL A 11 -48.69 -29.43 31.39
CA VAL A 11 -48.23 -30.02 32.67
C VAL A 11 -48.13 -31.55 32.80
N SER A 12 -46.91 -32.05 33.07
CA SER A 12 -46.69 -32.98 34.18
C SER A 12 -45.28 -32.80 34.76
N VAL A 13 -45.21 -32.55 36.06
CA VAL A 13 -43.99 -32.49 36.87
C VAL A 13 -43.56 -33.92 37.16
N GLY A 14 -42.44 -34.34 36.57
CA GLY A 14 -41.74 -35.57 36.91
C GLY A 14 -40.30 -35.25 37.27
N ARG A 15 -39.93 -35.42 38.54
CA ARG A 15 -38.55 -35.29 39.05
C ARG A 15 -37.60 -36.16 38.19
N PRO A 16 -36.50 -35.63 37.63
CA PRO A 16 -35.44 -36.50 37.17
C PRO A 16 -34.71 -37.07 38.40
N ALA A 17 -34.79 -38.39 38.56
CA ALA A 17 -33.99 -39.12 39.54
C ALA A 17 -32.50 -38.90 39.23
N LEU A 18 -31.74 -38.46 40.23
CA LEU A 18 -30.29 -38.41 40.21
C LEU A 18 -29.73 -39.83 40.05
N VAL A 19 -29.33 -40.18 38.83
CA VAL A 19 -28.49 -41.35 38.59
C VAL A 19 -27.07 -40.97 39.01
N ARG A 20 -26.67 -41.40 40.21
CA ARG A 20 -25.27 -41.40 40.63
C ARG A 20 -24.46 -42.22 39.61
N PRO A 21 -23.36 -41.70 39.04
CA PRO A 21 -22.43 -42.59 38.37
C PRO A 21 -21.84 -43.52 39.44
N VAL A 22 -22.02 -44.81 39.24
CA VAL A 22 -21.26 -45.83 39.98
C VAL A 22 -19.80 -45.61 39.60
N VAL A 23 -19.05 -44.97 40.49
CA VAL A 23 -17.60 -44.92 40.42
C VAL A 23 -17.15 -46.36 40.63
N GLY A 24 -16.86 -47.04 39.52
CA GLY A 24 -16.19 -48.33 39.55
C GLY A 24 -14.91 -48.17 40.35
N ILE A 25 -14.78 -48.97 41.41
CA ILE A 25 -13.50 -49.18 42.10
C ILE A 25 -12.50 -49.54 40.99
N PRO A 26 -11.38 -48.81 40.81
CA PRO A 26 -10.37 -49.26 39.88
C PRO A 26 -9.83 -50.58 40.42
N THR A 27 -10.27 -51.68 39.81
CA THR A 27 -9.58 -52.94 39.88
C THR A 27 -8.13 -52.64 39.56
N ILE A 28 -7.22 -52.98 40.49
CA ILE A 28 -5.78 -52.95 40.24
C ILE A 28 -5.53 -53.99 39.14
N ALA A 29 -5.72 -53.57 37.90
CA ALA A 29 -5.22 -54.29 36.75
C ALA A 29 -3.70 -54.21 36.88
N ARG A 30 -3.08 -55.32 37.27
CA ARG A 30 -1.66 -55.50 37.03
C ARG A 30 -1.46 -55.31 35.54
N ALA A 31 -0.93 -54.16 35.15
CA ALA A 31 -0.40 -53.96 33.83
C ALA A 31 0.72 -54.99 33.65
N TYR A 32 0.42 -56.10 32.99
CA TYR A 32 1.44 -56.93 32.38
C TYR A 32 2.09 -56.05 31.32
N SER A 33 3.18 -55.38 31.68
CA SER A 33 4.03 -54.73 30.70
C SER A 33 4.47 -55.79 29.70
N SER A 34 4.34 -55.54 28.40
CA SER A 34 5.21 -56.21 27.44
C SER A 34 6.64 -55.91 27.89
N GLN A 35 7.31 -56.90 28.48
CA GLN A 35 8.72 -56.72 28.80
C GLN A 35 9.42 -56.47 27.47
N PRO A 36 10.08 -55.32 27.28
CA PRO A 36 10.86 -55.09 26.07
C PRO A 36 11.90 -56.20 25.95
N ASP A 37 12.16 -56.63 24.71
CA ASP A 37 13.09 -57.71 24.43
C ASP A 37 14.39 -57.50 25.24
N PRO A 38 14.78 -58.45 26.11
CA PRO A 38 15.94 -58.29 26.98
C PRO A 38 17.21 -57.87 26.21
N GLN A 39 17.36 -58.32 24.97
CA GLN A 39 18.46 -57.94 24.09
C GLN A 39 18.46 -56.45 23.74
N ALA A 40 17.28 -55.87 23.47
CA ALA A 40 17.12 -54.45 23.14
C ALA A 40 17.35 -53.53 24.34
N LYS A 41 17.01 -53.97 25.56
CA LYS A 41 17.35 -53.21 26.79
C LYS A 41 18.84 -53.26 27.08
N ALA A 42 19.45 -54.45 27.00
CA ALA A 42 20.88 -54.62 27.24
C ALA A 42 21.72 -53.76 26.28
N SER A 43 21.33 -53.68 25.01
CA SER A 43 22.00 -52.82 24.03
C SER A 43 21.81 -51.33 24.33
N SER A 44 20.65 -50.90 24.84
CA SER A 44 20.42 -49.51 25.28
C SER A 44 21.25 -49.11 26.52
N ILE A 45 21.50 -50.05 27.44
CA ILE A 45 22.36 -49.82 28.60
C ILE A 45 23.81 -49.73 28.16
N LEU A 46 24.24 -50.61 27.25
CA LEU A 46 25.58 -50.60 26.69
C LEU A 46 25.85 -49.32 25.87
N SER A 47 24.86 -48.82 25.14
CA SER A 47 25.00 -47.59 24.36
C SER A 47 25.06 -46.33 25.22
N ALA A 48 24.38 -46.30 26.37
CA ALA A 48 24.41 -45.18 27.32
C ALA A 48 25.75 -45.01 28.08
N LEU A 49 26.57 -46.06 28.15
CA LEU A 49 27.89 -46.00 28.79
C LEU A 49 28.88 -45.15 27.96
N PRO A 50 29.71 -44.31 28.60
CA PRO A 50 30.74 -43.53 27.91
C PRO A 50 31.79 -44.44 27.26
N GLY A 51 32.15 -44.14 26.01
CA GLY A 51 33.13 -44.91 25.21
C GLY A 51 32.57 -45.31 23.84
N SER A 52 33.42 -45.28 22.82
CA SER A 52 33.05 -45.57 21.42
C SER A 52 33.27 -47.02 20.99
N THR A 53 34.05 -47.81 21.73
CA THR A 53 34.39 -49.21 21.39
C THR A 53 33.62 -50.21 22.26
N ILE A 54 33.14 -51.30 21.66
CA ILE A 54 32.38 -52.37 22.35
C ILE A 54 33.19 -52.99 23.49
N VAL A 55 34.49 -53.23 23.27
CA VAL A 55 35.42 -53.76 24.28
C VAL A 55 35.55 -52.82 25.48
N SER A 56 35.53 -51.50 25.27
CA SER A 56 35.56 -50.52 26.35
C SER A 56 34.25 -50.50 27.13
N LYS A 57 33.10 -50.61 26.45
CA LYS A 57 31.78 -50.62 27.10
C LYS A 57 31.58 -51.87 27.97
N THR A 58 31.96 -53.05 27.47
CA THR A 58 31.93 -54.30 28.26
C THR A 58 33.01 -54.32 29.33
N GLY A 59 34.19 -53.77 29.03
CA GLY A 59 35.29 -53.62 29.99
C GLY A 59 34.92 -52.75 31.18
N ILE A 60 34.28 -51.59 30.96
CA ILE A 60 33.83 -50.70 32.05
C ILE A 60 32.79 -51.41 32.93
N LEU A 61 31.80 -52.07 32.32
CA LEU A 61 30.79 -52.79 33.10
C LEU A 61 31.39 -53.95 33.90
N ALA A 62 32.25 -54.75 33.28
CA ALA A 62 32.91 -55.90 33.92
C ALA A 62 33.82 -55.45 35.06
N THR A 63 34.65 -54.42 34.84
CA THR A 63 35.54 -53.86 35.85
C THR A 63 34.78 -53.17 36.98
N ALA A 64 33.73 -52.41 36.69
CA ALA A 64 32.89 -51.80 37.72
C ALA A 64 32.18 -52.86 38.59
N THR A 65 31.68 -53.93 37.97
CA THR A 65 31.03 -55.03 38.69
C THR A 65 32.04 -55.79 39.56
N ALA A 66 33.22 -56.11 39.00
CA ALA A 66 34.29 -56.77 39.75
C ALA A 66 34.79 -55.90 40.91
N ALA A 67 34.95 -54.59 40.69
CA ALA A 67 35.31 -53.64 41.74
C ALA A 67 34.24 -53.57 42.84
N GLY A 68 32.95 -53.53 42.47
CA GLY A 68 31.85 -53.58 43.43
C GLY A 68 31.89 -54.82 44.33
N ILE A 69 32.02 -56.01 43.72
CA ILE A 69 32.16 -57.28 44.47
C ILE A 69 33.39 -57.26 45.37
N TYR A 70 34.53 -56.76 44.86
CA TYR A 70 35.77 -56.65 45.62
C TYR A 70 35.63 -55.72 46.84
N THR A 71 34.96 -54.58 46.69
CA THR A 71 34.75 -53.63 47.81
C THR A 71 33.89 -54.21 48.93
N ILE A 72 32.89 -55.02 48.59
CA ILE A 72 32.05 -55.72 49.56
C ILE A 72 32.83 -56.89 50.18
N SER A 73 33.51 -57.69 49.36
CA SER A 73 34.22 -58.90 49.79
C SER A 73 35.37 -58.62 50.74
N ASN A 74 36.07 -57.49 50.58
CA ASN A 74 37.17 -57.09 51.47
C ASN A 74 36.72 -56.16 52.61
N GLY A 75 35.42 -55.88 52.74
CA GLY A 75 34.91 -54.99 53.78
C GLY A 75 35.35 -53.53 53.63
N LEU A 76 35.82 -53.11 52.45
CA LEU A 76 36.11 -51.70 52.16
C LEU A 76 34.84 -50.84 52.26
N TYR A 77 33.68 -51.44 51.98
CA TYR A 77 32.37 -50.84 52.22
C TYR A 77 31.64 -51.59 53.34
N VAL A 78 31.44 -50.93 54.49
CA VAL A 78 30.69 -51.46 55.62
C VAL A 78 29.26 -50.92 55.57
N VAL A 79 28.28 -51.83 55.55
CA VAL A 79 26.86 -51.46 55.57
C VAL A 79 26.49 -50.95 56.95
N ASN A 80 26.55 -49.63 57.12
CA ASN A 80 26.12 -48.93 58.33
C ASN A 80 24.76 -48.23 58.12
N ALA A 81 24.18 -47.65 59.18
CA ALA A 81 22.93 -46.89 59.14
C ALA A 81 22.92 -45.76 58.09
N GLU A 82 24.08 -45.16 57.82
CA GLU A 82 24.26 -44.10 56.82
C GLU A 82 24.00 -44.58 55.38
N THR A 83 24.15 -45.88 55.10
CA THR A 83 23.90 -46.45 53.77
C THR A 83 22.41 -46.44 53.41
N CYS A 84 21.54 -46.61 54.42
CA CYS A 84 20.09 -46.44 54.27
C CYS A 84 19.73 -44.97 53.97
N ILE A 85 20.37 -44.02 54.66
CA ILE A 85 20.18 -42.57 54.41
C ILE A 85 20.67 -42.19 53.00
N ALA A 86 21.84 -42.69 52.60
CA ALA A 86 22.39 -42.49 51.26
C ALA A 86 21.48 -43.07 50.16
N GLY A 87 20.87 -44.24 50.41
CA GLY A 87 19.89 -44.84 49.50
C GLY A 87 18.63 -43.98 49.32
N VAL A 88 18.04 -43.50 50.42
CA VAL A 88 16.87 -42.62 50.39
C VAL A 88 17.20 -41.29 49.71
N PHE A 89 18.37 -40.70 50.01
CA PHE A 89 18.86 -39.49 49.37
C PHE A 89 19.07 -39.70 47.86
N GLY A 90 19.66 -40.82 47.45
CA GLY A 90 19.83 -41.17 46.04
C GLY A 90 18.49 -41.26 45.30
N VAL A 91 17.49 -41.91 45.88
CA VAL A 91 16.13 -41.98 45.31
C VAL A 91 15.51 -40.59 45.22
N LEU A 92 15.66 -39.75 46.26
CA LEU A 92 15.16 -38.38 46.26
C LEU A 92 15.82 -37.56 45.14
N VAL A 93 17.13 -37.63 44.97
CA VAL A 93 17.86 -36.92 43.90
C VAL A 93 17.43 -37.42 42.51
N LEU A 94 17.20 -38.71 42.33
CA LEU A 94 16.71 -39.26 41.06
C LEU A 94 15.29 -38.76 40.74
N LEU A 95 14.41 -38.70 41.74
CA LEU A 95 13.06 -38.16 41.56
C LEU A 95 13.10 -36.65 41.31
N ALA A 96 13.90 -35.90 42.06
CA ALA A 96 14.05 -34.45 41.92
C ALA A 96 14.67 -34.07 40.57
N SER A 97 15.69 -34.80 40.10
CA SER A 97 16.26 -34.58 38.77
C SER A 97 15.24 -34.87 37.66
N LYS A 98 14.33 -35.83 37.85
CA LYS A 98 13.28 -36.12 36.87
C LYS A 98 12.14 -35.10 36.87
N THR A 99 11.79 -34.51 38.01
CA THR A 99 10.62 -33.61 38.13
C THR A 99 10.98 -32.14 38.18
N VAL A 100 12.00 -31.76 38.96
CA VAL A 100 12.38 -30.36 39.20
C VAL A 100 13.28 -29.84 38.08
N ALA A 101 14.20 -30.66 37.56
CA ALA A 101 15.11 -30.21 36.50
C ALA A 101 14.39 -29.75 35.22
N PRO A 102 13.37 -30.45 34.67
CA PRO A 102 12.66 -29.96 33.49
C PRO A 102 11.88 -28.67 33.78
N ALA A 103 11.24 -28.56 34.96
CA ALA A 103 10.51 -27.36 35.35
C ALA A 103 11.43 -26.14 35.50
N TYR A 104 12.61 -26.32 36.12
CA TYR A 104 13.61 -25.26 36.22
C TYR A 104 14.17 -24.87 34.86
N LYS A 105 14.42 -25.83 33.98
CA LYS A 105 14.88 -25.58 32.61
C LYS A 105 13.88 -24.73 31.83
N GLU A 106 12.61 -25.09 31.84
CA GLU A 106 11.55 -24.33 31.15
C GLU A 106 11.43 -22.90 31.69
N TRP A 107 11.51 -22.73 33.01
CA TRP A 107 11.51 -21.42 33.65
C TRP A 107 12.73 -20.59 33.22
N ALA A 108 13.92 -21.18 33.24
CA ALA A 108 15.16 -20.52 32.83
C ALA A 108 15.13 -20.12 31.34
N ASP A 109 14.69 -21.02 30.46
CA ASP A 109 14.57 -20.77 29.02
C ASP A 109 13.56 -19.65 28.75
N THR A 110 12.43 -19.62 29.47
CA THR A 110 11.44 -18.54 29.39
C THR A 110 12.00 -17.20 29.83
N TYR A 111 12.73 -17.18 30.96
CA TYR A 111 13.36 -15.96 31.46
C TYR A 111 14.41 -15.41 30.47
N ILE A 112 15.27 -16.28 29.95
CA ILE A 112 16.28 -15.93 28.94
C ILE A 112 15.59 -15.39 27.66
N SER A 113 14.51 -16.04 27.22
CA SER A 113 13.75 -15.61 26.05
C SER A 113 13.12 -14.22 26.25
N ASN A 114 12.54 -13.97 27.42
CA ASN A 114 11.96 -12.67 27.75
C ASN A 114 13.01 -11.55 27.76
N VAL A 115 14.17 -11.79 28.38
CA VAL A 115 15.27 -10.82 28.38
C VAL A 115 15.78 -10.54 26.96
N LYS A 116 15.96 -11.58 26.15
CA LYS A 116 16.35 -11.43 24.73
C LYS A 116 15.31 -10.63 23.94
N LYS A 117 14.02 -10.92 24.15
CA LYS A 117 12.93 -10.22 23.48
C LYS A 117 12.91 -8.73 23.83
N VAL A 118 13.01 -8.39 25.11
CA VAL A 118 13.06 -6.99 25.56
C VAL A 118 14.27 -6.27 24.98
N LEU A 119 15.46 -6.90 24.98
CA LEU A 119 16.66 -6.28 24.43
C LEU A 119 16.57 -6.06 22.91
N ASN A 120 16.02 -7.02 22.16
CA ASN A 120 15.84 -6.89 20.72
C ASN A 120 14.76 -5.85 20.39
N GLN A 121 13.65 -5.82 21.12
CA GLN A 121 12.61 -4.82 20.96
C GLN A 121 13.13 -3.41 21.28
N ALA A 122 13.91 -3.24 22.35
CA ALA A 122 14.51 -1.96 22.69
C ALA A 122 15.46 -1.46 21.59
N ARG A 123 16.26 -2.36 21.00
CA ARG A 123 17.13 -2.04 19.85
C ARG A 123 16.31 -1.59 18.65
N GLU A 124 15.26 -2.33 18.31
CA GLU A 124 14.38 -2.00 17.19
C GLU A 124 13.69 -0.64 17.41
N THR A 125 13.05 -0.44 18.57
CA THR A 125 12.41 0.84 18.92
C THR A 125 13.40 2.00 18.88
N HIS A 126 14.62 1.82 19.39
CA HIS A 126 15.65 2.87 19.31
C HIS A 126 16.05 3.17 17.86
N THR A 127 16.23 2.14 17.03
CA THR A 127 16.56 2.36 15.60
C THR A 127 15.42 3.04 14.84
N LEU A 128 14.16 2.74 15.17
CA LEU A 128 12.99 3.39 14.59
C LEU A 128 12.90 4.85 15.03
N ALA A 129 13.07 5.14 16.32
CA ALA A 129 13.05 6.51 16.83
C ALA A 129 14.17 7.36 16.20
N VAL A 130 15.37 6.80 16.02
CA VAL A 130 16.47 7.50 15.32
C VAL A 130 16.12 7.75 13.85
N LYS A 131 15.52 6.78 13.15
CA LYS A 131 15.07 6.96 11.77
C LYS A 131 14.00 8.04 11.64
N GLU A 132 13.01 8.05 12.51
CA GLU A 132 11.95 9.07 12.55
C GLU A 132 12.53 10.47 12.79
N ARG A 133 13.53 10.58 13.69
CA ARG A 133 14.24 11.86 13.90
C ARG A 133 15.05 12.29 12.69
N ILE A 134 15.71 11.36 11.99
CA ILE A 134 16.44 11.66 10.75
C ILE A 134 15.46 12.15 9.67
N GLU A 135 14.31 11.51 9.52
CA GLU A 135 13.27 11.94 8.57
C GLU A 135 12.74 13.34 8.89
N SER A 136 12.41 13.60 10.16
CA SER A 136 11.95 14.92 10.62
C SER A 136 13.00 16.02 10.37
N VAL A 137 14.29 15.73 10.60
CA VAL A 137 15.39 16.68 10.32
C VAL A 137 15.65 16.81 8.82
N SER A 138 15.46 15.75 8.03
CA SER A 138 15.58 15.80 6.57
C SER A 138 14.55 16.77 5.97
N LEU A 139 13.32 16.77 6.46
CA LEU A 139 12.31 17.75 6.02
C LEU A 139 12.74 19.19 6.29
N ALA A 140 13.44 19.45 7.41
CA ALA A 140 13.94 20.78 7.73
C ALA A 140 15.05 21.25 6.77
N LYS A 141 15.80 20.32 6.14
CA LYS A 141 16.82 20.64 5.13
C LYS A 141 16.21 21.24 3.86
N ASP A 142 15.02 20.78 3.48
CA ASP A 142 14.37 21.18 2.23
C ASP A 142 13.62 22.53 2.33
N VAL A 143 13.42 23.06 3.54
CA VAL A 143 12.71 24.34 3.75
C VAL A 143 13.46 25.52 3.12
N VAL A 144 14.79 25.54 3.20
CA VAL A 144 15.61 26.65 2.64
C VAL A 144 15.46 26.76 1.12
N PRO A 145 15.71 25.71 0.31
CA PRO A 145 15.54 25.80 -1.14
C PRO A 145 14.09 26.05 -1.56
N ILE A 146 13.10 25.48 -0.86
CA ILE A 146 11.67 25.75 -1.14
C ILE A 146 11.32 27.22 -0.87
N THR A 147 11.87 27.81 0.18
CA THR A 147 11.63 29.23 0.47
C THR A 147 12.28 30.12 -0.59
N GLN A 148 13.50 29.79 -1.03
CA GLN A 148 14.17 30.51 -2.11
C GLN A 148 13.41 30.40 -3.42
N SER A 149 12.89 29.22 -3.77
CA SER A 149 12.08 29.05 -4.98
C SER A 149 10.75 29.81 -4.88
N LEU A 150 10.12 29.86 -3.70
CA LEU A 150 8.91 30.67 -3.50
C LEU A 150 9.15 32.17 -3.74
N PHE A 151 10.29 32.70 -3.26
CA PHE A 151 10.68 34.08 -3.54
C PHE A 151 11.05 34.31 -5.01
N ALA A 152 11.73 33.36 -5.65
CA ALA A 152 12.03 33.43 -7.08
C ALA A 152 10.75 33.47 -7.92
N VAL A 153 9.79 32.58 -7.66
CA VAL A 153 8.48 32.55 -8.33
C VAL A 153 7.72 33.85 -8.11
N SER A 154 7.73 34.39 -6.88
CA SER A 154 7.10 35.69 -6.60
C SER A 154 7.73 36.83 -7.39
N LYS A 155 9.05 36.82 -7.58
CA LYS A 155 9.77 37.85 -8.35
C LYS A 155 9.49 37.72 -9.85
N GLU A 156 9.60 36.51 -10.39
CA GLU A 156 9.31 36.22 -11.80
C GLU A 156 7.85 36.55 -12.15
N THR A 157 6.91 36.29 -11.24
CA THR A 157 5.50 36.65 -11.44
C THR A 157 5.33 38.16 -11.56
N ALA A 158 5.96 38.94 -10.68
CA ALA A 158 5.88 40.41 -10.73
C ALA A 158 6.52 40.98 -12.01
N GLU A 159 7.64 40.41 -12.46
CA GLU A 159 8.29 40.81 -13.71
C GLU A 159 7.40 40.48 -14.93
N LEU A 160 6.84 39.27 -14.99
CA LEU A 160 5.94 38.86 -16.08
C LEU A 160 4.64 39.66 -16.11
N GLU A 161 4.07 40.00 -14.95
CA GLU A 161 2.88 40.86 -14.87
C GLU A 161 3.18 42.27 -15.41
N ALA A 162 4.34 42.83 -15.08
CA ALA A 162 4.75 44.13 -15.60
C ALA A 162 4.96 44.10 -17.13
N GLU A 163 5.64 43.08 -17.65
CA GLU A 163 5.82 42.91 -19.09
C GLU A 163 4.50 42.70 -19.83
N ALA A 164 3.60 41.87 -19.28
CA ALA A 164 2.28 41.65 -19.83
C ALA A 164 1.45 42.94 -19.86
N PHE A 165 1.55 43.77 -18.81
CA PHE A 165 0.85 45.05 -18.74
C PHE A 165 1.36 46.04 -19.80
N VAL A 166 2.68 46.15 -19.99
CA VAL A 166 3.27 46.99 -21.03
C VAL A 166 2.87 46.50 -22.42
N LEU A 167 2.91 45.20 -22.66
CA LEU A 167 2.53 44.63 -23.95
C LEU A 167 1.03 44.86 -24.24
N LYS A 168 0.18 44.70 -23.22
CA LYS A 168 -1.25 44.99 -23.33
C LYS A 168 -1.51 46.45 -23.68
N GLN A 169 -0.86 47.40 -23.01
CA GLN A 169 -0.97 48.82 -23.35
C GLN A 169 -0.57 49.13 -24.80
N LYS A 170 0.50 48.50 -25.30
CA LYS A 170 0.94 48.65 -26.70
C LYS A 170 -0.10 48.11 -27.69
N VAL A 171 -0.69 46.96 -27.39
CA VAL A 171 -1.73 46.35 -28.24
C VAL A 171 -3.01 47.17 -28.22
N ASP A 172 -3.44 47.63 -27.04
CA ASP A 172 -4.65 48.46 -26.89
C ASP A 172 -4.49 49.78 -27.66
N PHE A 173 -3.33 50.45 -27.53
CA PHE A 173 -3.02 51.66 -28.30
C PHE A 173 -3.01 51.40 -29.82
N ALA A 174 -2.37 50.31 -30.26
CA ALA A 174 -2.36 49.94 -31.68
C ALA A 174 -3.77 49.61 -32.21
N ALA A 175 -4.62 49.00 -31.39
CA ALA A 175 -6.01 48.69 -31.74
C ALA A 175 -6.86 49.95 -31.85
N GLU A 176 -6.70 50.92 -30.95
CA GLU A 176 -7.37 52.23 -31.03
C GLU A 176 -6.93 52.99 -32.28
N ALA A 177 -5.62 53.08 -32.54
CA ALA A 177 -5.10 53.74 -33.74
C ALA A 177 -5.62 53.08 -35.03
N LYS A 178 -5.66 51.74 -35.07
CA LYS A 178 -6.25 51.00 -36.18
C LYS A 178 -7.74 51.28 -36.33
N SER A 179 -8.50 51.30 -35.24
CA SER A 179 -9.94 51.59 -35.27
C SER A 179 -10.23 52.97 -35.85
N VAL A 180 -9.44 53.98 -35.45
CA VAL A 180 -9.52 55.33 -36.03
C VAL A 180 -9.22 55.26 -37.53
N LEU A 181 -8.13 54.62 -37.95
CA LEU A 181 -7.78 54.50 -39.38
C LEU A 181 -8.85 53.76 -40.19
N ASP A 182 -9.38 52.65 -39.69
CA ASP A 182 -10.48 51.90 -40.31
C ASP A 182 -11.74 52.77 -40.44
N SER A 183 -12.01 53.65 -39.47
CA SER A 183 -13.13 54.60 -39.54
C SER A 183 -12.94 55.64 -40.65
N TRP A 184 -11.71 56.14 -40.85
CA TRP A 184 -11.36 57.04 -41.94
C TRP A 184 -11.50 56.37 -43.29
N VAL A 185 -10.97 55.16 -43.45
CA VAL A 185 -11.09 54.37 -44.70
C VAL A 185 -12.56 54.09 -45.00
N ARG A 186 -13.36 53.73 -43.99
CA ARG A 186 -14.80 53.50 -44.15
C ARG A 186 -15.55 54.78 -44.53
N TYR A 187 -15.17 55.93 -43.97
CA TYR A 187 -15.73 57.23 -44.34
C TYR A 187 -15.39 57.59 -45.79
N GLU A 188 -14.14 57.43 -46.20
CA GLU A 188 -13.67 57.70 -47.56
C GLU A 188 -14.39 56.80 -48.59
N ALA A 189 -14.51 55.50 -48.30
CA ALA A 189 -15.25 54.57 -49.16
C ALA A 189 -16.73 54.95 -49.29
N GLN A 190 -17.36 55.46 -48.22
CA GLN A 190 -18.74 55.95 -48.28
C GLN A 190 -18.86 57.24 -49.10
N VAL A 191 -17.90 58.16 -48.97
CA VAL A 191 -17.85 59.38 -49.79
C VAL A 191 -17.70 59.03 -51.26
N ARG A 192 -16.73 58.19 -51.61
CA ARG A 192 -16.52 57.71 -52.99
C ARG A 192 -17.78 57.04 -53.56
N LYS A 193 -18.48 56.21 -52.78
CA LYS A 193 -19.75 55.59 -53.20
C LYS A 193 -20.86 56.64 -53.42
N ARG A 194 -20.99 57.63 -52.53
CA ARG A 194 -21.96 58.73 -52.68
C ARG A 194 -21.68 59.58 -53.91
N GLU A 195 -20.41 59.92 -54.16
CA GLU A 195 -20.00 60.66 -55.35
C GLU A 195 -20.29 59.87 -56.62
N GLN A 196 -19.96 58.58 -56.65
CA GLN A 196 -20.27 57.70 -57.79
C GLN A 196 -21.77 57.60 -58.03
N GLN A 197 -22.57 57.48 -56.97
CA GLN A 197 -24.03 57.44 -57.09
C GLN A 197 -24.60 58.77 -57.60
N ALA A 198 -24.15 59.92 -57.06
CA ALA A 198 -24.58 61.23 -57.52
C ALA A 198 -24.16 61.51 -58.98
N LEU A 199 -22.94 61.11 -59.36
CA LEU A 199 -22.47 61.18 -60.74
C LEU A 199 -23.33 60.30 -61.65
N ALA A 200 -23.62 59.05 -61.27
CA ALA A 200 -24.47 58.15 -62.03
C ALA A 200 -25.90 58.70 -62.19
N GLU A 201 -26.52 59.20 -61.11
CA GLU A 201 -27.84 59.84 -61.15
C GLU A 201 -27.83 61.08 -62.06
N SER A 202 -26.80 61.92 -62.00
CA SER A 202 -26.68 63.10 -62.86
C SER A 202 -26.49 62.75 -64.34
N VAL A 203 -25.74 61.68 -64.64
CA VAL A 203 -25.53 61.19 -66.01
C VAL A 203 -26.83 60.56 -66.54
N ILE A 204 -27.51 59.74 -65.75
CA ILE A 204 -28.80 59.15 -66.11
C ILE A 204 -29.85 60.24 -66.34
N ALA A 205 -29.90 61.28 -65.50
CA ALA A 205 -30.80 62.41 -65.67
C ALA A 205 -30.51 63.18 -66.97
N LYS A 206 -29.25 63.50 -67.25
CA LYS A 206 -28.84 64.16 -68.51
C LYS A 206 -29.17 63.33 -69.75
N VAL A 207 -28.95 62.01 -69.71
CA VAL A 207 -29.31 61.11 -70.82
C VAL A 207 -30.83 61.07 -71.00
N ASN A 208 -31.61 60.96 -69.92
CA ASN A 208 -33.08 61.00 -69.99
C ASN A 208 -33.62 62.35 -70.50
N GLU A 209 -32.93 63.46 -70.22
CA GLU A 209 -33.28 64.79 -70.75
C GLU A 209 -32.94 64.89 -72.24
N GLN A 210 -31.75 64.44 -72.66
CA GLN A 210 -31.37 64.38 -74.08
C GLN A 210 -32.27 63.46 -74.90
N LEU A 211 -32.77 62.36 -74.33
CA LEU A 211 -33.74 61.48 -74.99
C LEU A 211 -35.10 62.15 -75.23
N LYS A 212 -35.45 63.23 -74.52
CA LYS A 212 -36.68 64.00 -74.75
C LYS A 212 -36.53 65.09 -75.82
N ASP A 213 -35.30 65.38 -76.26
CA ASP A 213 -35.04 66.40 -77.28
C ASP A 213 -35.37 65.87 -78.69
N SER A 214 -36.22 66.59 -79.43
CA SER A 214 -36.72 66.18 -80.75
C SER A 214 -35.58 66.02 -81.76
N GLN A 215 -34.55 66.87 -81.70
CA GLN A 215 -33.41 66.78 -82.62
C GLN A 215 -32.55 65.54 -82.39
N PHE A 216 -32.52 65.03 -81.15
CA PHE A 216 -31.78 63.81 -80.82
C PHE A 216 -32.59 62.57 -81.20
N GLN A 217 -33.91 62.58 -81.00
CA GLN A 217 -34.81 61.52 -81.46
C GLN A 217 -34.75 61.34 -82.98
N ASP A 218 -34.78 62.44 -83.75
CA ASP A 218 -34.66 62.39 -85.21
C ASP A 218 -33.32 61.81 -85.66
N LYS A 219 -32.22 62.14 -84.97
CA LYS A 219 -30.89 61.55 -85.22
C LYS A 219 -30.84 60.06 -84.90
N ILE A 220 -31.43 59.62 -83.79
CA ILE A 220 -31.50 58.19 -83.44
C ILE A 220 -32.37 57.43 -84.44
N LEU A 221 -33.50 57.99 -84.88
CA LEU A 221 -34.34 57.37 -85.88
C LEU A 221 -33.61 57.25 -87.23
N ALA A 222 -32.90 58.30 -87.66
CA ALA A 222 -32.08 58.24 -88.87
C ALA A 222 -30.96 57.20 -88.75
N GLN A 223 -30.32 57.09 -87.58
CA GLN A 223 -29.29 56.10 -87.32
C GLN A 223 -29.85 54.66 -87.23
N ALA A 224 -31.02 54.46 -86.62
CA ALA A 224 -31.69 53.17 -86.56
C ALA A 224 -32.16 52.72 -87.96
N VAL A 225 -32.67 53.64 -88.79
CA VAL A 225 -33.05 53.34 -90.18
C VAL A 225 -31.82 52.94 -91.00
N THR A 226 -30.71 53.67 -90.88
CA THR A 226 -29.46 53.30 -91.57
C THR A 226 -28.89 51.96 -91.06
N GLU A 227 -28.95 51.67 -89.76
CA GLU A 227 -28.56 50.36 -89.23
C GLU A 227 -29.46 49.22 -89.75
N VAL A 228 -30.78 49.42 -89.81
CA VAL A 228 -31.72 48.45 -90.39
C VAL A 228 -31.46 48.27 -91.90
N GLU A 229 -31.24 49.34 -92.65
CA GLU A 229 -30.88 49.29 -94.07
C GLU A 229 -29.57 48.51 -94.28
N THR A 230 -28.57 48.69 -93.41
CA THR A 230 -27.32 47.92 -93.50
C THR A 230 -27.50 46.43 -93.17
N ILE A 231 -28.38 46.09 -92.23
CA ILE A 231 -28.71 44.68 -91.90
C ILE A 231 -29.48 44.03 -93.06
N PHE A 232 -30.46 44.73 -93.65
CA PHE A 232 -31.20 44.23 -94.82
C PHE A 232 -30.35 44.17 -96.10
N SER A 233 -29.33 45.03 -96.25
CA SER A 233 -28.39 44.93 -97.38
C SER A 233 -27.33 43.82 -97.21
N LYS A 234 -27.24 43.22 -96.00
CA LYS A 234 -26.35 42.10 -95.67
C LYS A 234 -27.07 40.75 -95.53
N ALA A 235 -28.40 40.73 -95.62
CA ALA A 235 -29.23 39.53 -95.71
C ALA A 235 -29.62 39.27 -97.17
#